data_AF-A0AAW5FHQ4-F1
#
_entry.id   AF-A0AAW5FHQ4-F1
#
_cell.length_a   1.000
_cell.length_b   1.000
_cell.length_c   1.000
_cell.angle_alpha   90.00
_cell.angle_beta   90.00
_cell.angle_gamma   90.00
#
_symmetry.space_group_name_H-M   'P 1'
#
loop_
_entity.id
_entity.type
_entity.pdbx_description
1 polymer ?
#
loop_
_entity_poly.entity_id
_entity_poly.type
_entity_poly.pdbx_seq_one_letter_code
_entity_poly.pdbx_strand_id
1 'polypeptide(L)'
;MAQHSVSTPVINRAPGSLAFSLVLAAMVACGLYAAFIAVPAMRAAAQQQLVQALTDENRSFCEKFGMRLGSSEFVACSEGLAIVRQKEADRDSAAANGF
;
A
#
# COMPACT_ATOMS: atom_id res chain seq x y z
N MET A 1 -18.60 -5.14 62.59
CA MET A 1 -18.46 -5.87 61.33
C MET A 1 -19.27 -5.11 60.28
N ALA A 2 -18.63 -4.31 59.42
CA ALA A 2 -19.31 -3.50 58.40
C ALA A 2 -19.33 -4.27 57.06
N GLN A 3 -20.53 -4.52 56.53
CA GLN A 3 -20.69 -5.16 55.22
C GLN A 3 -20.62 -4.09 54.13
N HIS A 4 -19.60 -4.17 53.27
CA HIS A 4 -19.53 -3.41 52.03
C HIS A 4 -20.40 -4.12 50.98
N SER A 5 -21.60 -3.59 50.73
CA SER A 5 -22.41 -3.97 49.57
C SER A 5 -21.75 -3.39 48.31
N VAL A 6 -21.01 -4.23 47.58
CA VAL A 6 -20.53 -3.91 46.24
C VAL A 6 -21.72 -4.00 45.30
N SER A 7 -22.35 -2.87 45.01
CA SER A 7 -23.36 -2.77 43.97
C SER A 7 -22.69 -2.95 42.60
N THR A 8 -22.80 -4.14 42.03
CA THR A 8 -22.46 -4.37 40.61
C THR A 8 -23.42 -3.57 39.73
N PRO A 9 -22.94 -2.72 38.82
CA PRO A 9 -23.83 -2.04 37.89
C PRO A 9 -24.49 -3.07 36.97
N VAL A 10 -25.81 -3.17 37.04
CA VAL A 10 -26.61 -3.89 36.05
C VAL A 10 -26.53 -3.09 34.75
N ILE A 11 -25.63 -3.49 33.86
CA ILE A 11 -25.50 -2.88 32.54
C ILE A 11 -26.72 -3.31 31.72
N ASN A 12 -27.77 -2.48 31.71
CA ASN A 12 -28.92 -2.66 30.84
C ASN A 12 -28.50 -2.37 29.38
N ARG A 13 -27.89 -3.36 28.73
CA ARG A 13 -27.50 -3.29 27.33
C ARG A 13 -28.73 -3.49 26.46
N ALA A 14 -29.28 -2.40 25.94
CA ALA A 14 -30.30 -2.49 24.89
C ALA A 14 -29.77 -3.36 23.73
N PRO A 15 -30.58 -4.26 23.15
CA PRO A 15 -30.12 -5.21 22.13
C PRO A 15 -29.48 -4.54 20.91
N GLY A 16 -29.88 -3.30 20.58
CA GLY A 16 -29.24 -2.49 19.53
C GLY A 16 -27.81 -2.05 19.85
N SER A 17 -27.44 -1.86 21.12
CA SER A 17 -26.09 -1.47 21.54
C SER A 17 -25.09 -2.61 21.36
N LEU A 18 -25.52 -3.86 21.57
CA LEU A 18 -24.71 -5.05 21.32
C LEU A 18 -24.48 -5.27 19.83
N ALA A 19 -25.53 -5.18 19.02
CA ALA A 19 -25.41 -5.32 17.57
C ALA A 19 -24.46 -4.27 16.97
N PHE A 20 -24.60 -3.00 17.39
CA PHE A 20 -23.72 -1.93 16.95
C PHE A 20 -22.25 -2.16 17.36
N SER A 21 -22.03 -2.62 18.59
CA SER A 21 -20.69 -2.95 19.10
C SER A 21 -20.05 -4.10 18.32
N LEU A 22 -20.83 -5.11 17.93
CA LEU A 22 -20.37 -6.23 17.10
C LEU A 22 -20.00 -5.78 15.68
N VAL A 23 -20.80 -4.91 15.07
CA VAL A 23 -20.50 -4.35 13.74
C VAL A 23 -19.21 -3.51 13.78
N LEU A 24 -19.04 -2.67 14.80
CA LEU A 24 -17.82 -1.91 15.00
C LEU A 24 -16.60 -2.83 15.18
N ALA A 25 -16.71 -3.85 16.02
CA ALA A 25 -15.65 -4.83 16.23
C ALA A 25 -15.30 -5.56 14.92
N ALA A 26 -16.30 -5.94 14.12
CA ALA A 26 -16.09 -6.58 12.83
C ALA A 26 -15.40 -5.64 11.83
N MET A 27 -15.81 -4.36 11.75
CA MET A 27 -15.17 -3.37 10.88
C MET A 27 -13.71 -3.12 11.28
N VAL A 28 -13.43 -3.02 12.58
CA VAL A 28 -12.06 -2.87 13.10
C VAL A 28 -11.24 -4.11 12.79
N ALA A 29 -11.76 -5.31 13.04
CA ALA A 29 -11.07 -6.57 12.74
C ALA A 29 -10.78 -6.72 11.24
N CYS A 30 -11.76 -6.42 10.38
CA CYS A 30 -11.58 -6.42 8.93
C CYS A 30 -10.57 -5.36 8.47
N GLY A 31 -10.63 -4.15 9.04
CA GLY A 31 -9.69 -3.08 8.74
C GLY A 31 -8.25 -3.45 9.12
N LEU A 32 -8.05 -4.04 10.30
CA LEU A 32 -6.75 -4.54 10.75
C LEU A 32 -6.25 -5.69 9.86
N TYR A 33 -7.12 -6.65 9.54
CA TYR A 33 -6.79 -7.74 8.62
C TYR A 33 -6.36 -7.21 7.25
N ALA A 34 -7.11 -6.26 6.69
CA ALA A 34 -6.77 -5.63 5.42
C ALA A 34 -5.43 -4.90 5.51
N ALA A 35 -5.22 -4.06 6.54
CA ALA A 35 -4.03 -3.24 6.70
C ALA A 35 -2.75 -4.08 6.91
N PHE A 36 -2.83 -5.16 7.68
CA PHE A 36 -1.66 -5.94 8.08
C PHE A 36 -1.40 -7.18 7.22
N ILE A 37 -2.41 -7.72 6.53
CA ILE A 37 -2.28 -8.98 5.79
C ILE A 37 -2.50 -8.76 4.30
N ALA A 38 -3.67 -8.26 3.91
CA ALA A 38 -4.03 -8.16 2.49
C ALA A 38 -3.23 -7.07 1.75
N VAL A 39 -3.09 -5.89 2.35
CA VAL A 39 -2.43 -4.74 1.73
C VAL A 39 -0.94 -4.98 1.51
N PRO A 40 -0.14 -5.49 2.47
CA PRO A 40 1.27 -5.77 2.23
C PRO A 40 1.49 -6.82 1.14
N ALA A 41 0.68 -7.88 1.11
CA ALA A 41 0.76 -8.92 0.08
C ALA A 41 0.43 -8.38 -1.32
N MET A 42 -0.63 -7.57 -1.44
CA MET A 42 -0.98 -6.92 -2.70
C MET A 42 0.07 -5.90 -3.14
N ARG A 43 0.64 -5.12 -2.21
CA ARG A 43 1.72 -4.18 -2.52
C ARG A 43 2.97 -4.89 -3.04
N ALA A 44 3.36 -6.00 -2.42
CA ALA A 44 4.49 -6.80 -2.88
C ALA A 44 4.26 -7.34 -4.30
N ALA A 45 3.08 -7.90 -4.58
CA ALA A 45 2.74 -8.39 -5.91
C ALA A 45 2.70 -7.27 -6.96
N ALA A 46 2.11 -6.12 -6.62
CA ALA A 46 2.07 -4.96 -7.50
C ALA A 46 3.47 -4.39 -7.78
N GLN A 47 4.35 -4.36 -6.77
CA GLN A 47 5.75 -3.94 -6.95
C GLN A 47 6.50 -4.89 -7.88
N GLN A 48 6.31 -6.21 -7.73
CA GLN A 48 6.93 -7.18 -8.63
C GLN A 48 6.46 -7.01 -10.07
N GLN A 49 5.16 -6.83 -10.29
CA GLN A 49 4.60 -6.57 -11.61
C GLN A 49 5.13 -5.27 -12.21
N LEU A 50 5.25 -4.21 -11.40
CA LEU A 50 5.81 -2.94 -11.83
C LEU A 50 7.27 -3.08 -12.24
N VAL A 51 8.11 -3.75 -11.43
CA VAL A 51 9.52 -3.99 -11.75
C VAL A 51 9.68 -4.79 -13.05
N GLN A 52 8.83 -5.80 -13.26
CA GLN A 52 8.84 -6.57 -14.51
C GLN A 52 8.47 -5.71 -15.71
N ALA A 53 7.36 -4.97 -15.63
CA ALA A 53 6.94 -4.06 -16.69
C ALA A 53 8.02 -3.01 -17.03
N LEU A 54 8.67 -2.45 -16.00
CA LEU A 54 9.75 -1.49 -16.16
C LEU A 54 10.99 -2.10 -16.84
N THR A 55 11.29 -3.35 -16.51
CA THR A 55 12.41 -4.10 -17.10
C THR A 55 12.13 -4.37 -18.59
N ASP A 56 10.91 -4.76 -18.92
CA ASP A 56 10.50 -4.99 -20.31
C ASP A 56 10.48 -3.69 -21.13
N GLU A 57 10.03 -2.58 -20.52
CA GLU A 57 10.07 -1.26 -21.13
C GLU A 57 11.52 -0.80 -21.38
N ASN A 58 12.39 -0.92 -20.38
CA ASN A 58 13.81 -0.60 -20.51
C ASN A 58 14.47 -1.42 -21.62
N ARG A 59 14.19 -2.73 -21.67
CA ARG A 59 14.66 -3.60 -22.76
C ARG A 59 14.20 -3.08 -24.11
N SER A 60 12.89 -2.91 -24.29
CA SER A 60 12.30 -2.47 -25.56
C SER A 60 12.81 -1.10 -25.99
N PHE A 61 12.97 -0.16 -25.06
CA PHE A 61 13.47 1.17 -25.35
C PHE A 61 14.95 1.15 -25.72
N CYS A 62 15.81 0.59 -24.87
CA CYS A 62 17.26 0.63 -25.08
C CYS A 62 17.68 -0.20 -26.32
N GLU A 63 17.02 -1.32 -26.59
CA GLU A 63 17.31 -2.14 -27.77
C GLU A 63 16.96 -1.43 -29.09
N LYS A 64 15.94 -0.55 -29.12
CA LYS A 64 15.64 0.29 -30.30
C LYS A 64 16.80 1.21 -30.68
N PHE A 65 17.65 1.56 -29.73
CA PHE A 65 18.84 2.36 -29.95
C PHE A 65 20.12 1.51 -30.09
N GLY A 66 19.96 0.19 -30.27
CA GLY A 66 21.08 -0.74 -30.45
C GLY A 66 21.80 -1.12 -29.15
N MET A 67 21.31 -0.67 -27.99
CA MET A 67 21.90 -0.97 -26.69
C MET A 67 21.38 -2.31 -26.18
N ARG A 68 22.15 -3.38 -26.41
CA ARG A 68 21.77 -4.75 -26.07
C ARG A 68 21.77 -5.00 -24.57
N LEU A 69 20.81 -5.82 -24.12
CA LEU A 69 20.76 -6.30 -22.74
C LEU A 69 22.10 -6.88 -22.28
N GLY A 70 22.55 -6.50 -21.09
CA GLY A 70 23.83 -6.95 -20.51
C GLY A 70 25.07 -6.17 -20.95
N SER A 71 24.93 -5.18 -21.83
CA SER A 71 26.02 -4.24 -22.16
C SER A 71 26.11 -3.09 -21.15
N SER A 72 27.28 -2.44 -21.07
CA SER A 72 27.45 -1.21 -20.28
C SER A 72 26.52 -0.09 -20.76
N GLU A 73 26.30 0.02 -22.07
CA GLU A 73 25.39 0.99 -22.68
C GLU A 73 23.94 0.75 -22.24
N PHE A 74 23.53 -0.51 -22.12
CA PHE A 74 22.20 -0.83 -21.60
C PHE A 74 22.03 -0.41 -20.14
N VAL A 75 23.06 -0.59 -19.30
CA VAL A 75 23.03 -0.12 -17.90
C VAL A 75 22.86 1.40 -17.86
N ALA A 76 23.68 2.14 -18.60
CA ALA A 76 23.61 3.60 -18.66
C ALA A 76 22.25 4.11 -19.19
N CYS A 77 21.70 3.46 -20.23
CA CYS A 77 20.37 3.77 -20.75
C CYS A 77 19.29 3.53 -19.69
N SER A 78 19.27 2.36 -19.06
CA SER A 78 18.26 2.01 -18.05
C SER A 78 18.30 2.93 -16.82
N GLU A 79 19.49 3.37 -16.42
CA GLU A 79 19.69 4.33 -15.33
C GLU A 79 19.18 5.73 -15.72
N GLY A 80 19.47 6.18 -16.95
CA GLY A 80 18.91 7.42 -17.49
C GLY A 80 17.39 7.42 -17.52
N LEU A 81 16.77 6.31 -17.92
CA LEU A 81 15.30 6.15 -17.89
C LEU A 81 14.76 6.21 -16.46
N ALA A 82 15.45 5.61 -15.49
CA ALA A 82 15.05 5.71 -14.08
C ALA A 82 15.03 7.16 -13.59
N ILE A 83 16.04 7.96 -13.97
CA ILE A 83 16.12 9.39 -13.62
C ILE A 83 14.97 10.18 -14.27
N VAL A 84 14.65 9.91 -15.54
CA VAL A 84 13.53 10.57 -16.24
C VAL A 84 12.21 10.29 -15.52
N ARG A 85 11.94 9.02 -15.18
CA ARG A 85 10.71 8.65 -14.46
C ARG A 85 10.63 9.29 -13.08
N GLN A 86 11.74 9.43 -12.38
CA GLN A 86 11.76 10.14 -11.10
C GLN A 86 11.35 11.60 -11.28
N LYS A 87 11.88 12.29 -12.30
CA LYS A 87 11.51 13.68 -12.59
C LYS A 87 10.05 13.82 -13.01
N GLU A 88 9.50 12.85 -13.75
CA GLU A 88 8.08 12.82 -14.09
C GLU A 88 7.23 12.66 -12.82
N ALA A 89 7.58 11.71 -11.94
CA ALA A 89 6.88 11.52 -10.67
C ALA A 89 6.93 12.77 -9.77
N ASP A 90 8.06 13.48 -9.73
CA ASP A 90 8.20 14.74 -9.00
C ASP A 90 7.27 15.83 -9.57
N ARG A 91 7.19 15.92 -10.90
CA ARG A 91 6.30 16.88 -11.58
C ARG A 91 4.83 16.54 -11.38
N ASP A 92 4.45 15.27 -11.47
CA ASP A 92 3.08 14.83 -11.26
C ASP A 92 2.66 15.06 -9.80
N SER A 93 3.58 14.84 -8.86
CA SER A 93 3.36 15.14 -7.45
C SER A 93 3.20 16.64 -7.20
N ALA A 94 4.01 17.49 -7.84
CA ALA A 94 3.85 18.94 -7.77
C ALA A 94 2.49 19.40 -8.33
N ALA A 95 2.10 18.88 -9.50
CA ALA A 95 0.83 19.18 -10.15
C ALA A 95 -0.38 18.74 -9.31
N ALA A 96 -0.32 17.54 -8.70
CA ALA A 96 -1.37 17.04 -7.82
C ALA A 96 -1.54 17.90 -6.54
N ASN A 97 -0.45 18.50 -6.08
CA ASN A 97 -0.43 19.41 -4.93
C ASN A 97 -0.76 20.86 -5.29
N GLY A 98 -1.04 21.16 -6.58
CA GLY A 98 -1.45 22.49 -7.04
C GLY A 98 -0.32 23.52 -7.16
N PHE A 99 0.92 23.05 -7.33
CA PHE A 99 2.09 23.88 -7.62
C PHE A 99 2.50 23.79 -9.10
#